data_AF-A0A9N9HID4-F1
#
_entry.id   AF-A0A9N9HID4-F1
#
_cell.length_a   1.000
_cell.length_b   1.000
_cell.length_c   1.000
_cell.angle_alpha   90.00
_cell.angle_beta   90.00
_cell.angle_gamma   90.00
#
_symmetry.space_group_name_H-M   'P 1'
#
loop_
_entity.id
_entity.type
_entity.pdbx_description
1 polymer ?
#
loop_
_entity_poly.entity_id
_entity_poly.type
_entity_poly.pdbx_seq_one_letter_code
_entity_poly.pdbx_strand_id
1 'polypeptide(L)'
;MNQIISQLNYYPGHLKLPLFSMIPITHWVVDELHILLRIYDRLWGLALQECKQNGNFNNEMRANICKEMLDIGIKFHFWQESTSKAWNHTTLNGNDRLCILKQFNLIVMLPYICAIQLRKL
;
A
#
# COMPACT_ATOMS: atom_id res chain seq x y z
N MET A 1 23.76 -34.33 16.85
CA MET A 1 23.10 -33.28 16.04
C MET A 1 21.69 -33.68 15.56
N ASN A 2 21.28 -34.96 15.61
CA ASN A 2 19.98 -35.41 15.08
C ASN A 2 18.80 -35.39 16.08
N GLN A 3 19.06 -35.17 17.37
CA GLN A 3 18.01 -35.17 18.41
C GLN A 3 17.38 -33.78 18.68
N ILE A 4 17.95 -32.69 18.16
CA ILE A 4 17.44 -31.32 18.40
C ILE A 4 16.29 -30.97 17.43
N ILE A 5 16.21 -31.65 16.28
CA ILE A 5 15.23 -31.35 15.21
C ILE A 5 13.83 -31.89 15.55
N SER A 6 13.70 -32.86 16.46
CA SER A 6 12.42 -33.51 16.79
C SER A 6 11.42 -32.64 17.56
N GLN A 7 11.81 -31.42 17.96
CA GLN A 7 10.96 -30.48 18.70
C GLN A 7 10.61 -29.19 17.92
N LEU A 8 10.98 -29.11 16.64
CA LEU A 8 10.53 -28.00 15.81
C LEU A 8 9.03 -28.16 15.57
N ASN A 9 8.23 -27.26 16.17
CA ASN A 9 6.78 -27.17 15.95
C ASN A 9 6.50 -27.02 14.45
N TYR A 10 6.30 -28.15 13.78
CA TYR A 10 6.09 -28.22 12.34
C TYR A 10 4.61 -27.98 12.05
N TYR A 11 4.32 -26.90 11.34
CA TYR A 11 2.98 -26.62 10.84
C TYR A 11 2.82 -27.17 9.42
N PRO A 12 1.77 -27.95 9.13
CA PRO A 12 1.51 -28.42 7.77
C PRO A 12 1.17 -27.23 6.86
N GLY A 13 1.72 -27.22 5.64
CA GLY A 13 1.44 -26.19 4.63
C GLY A 13 2.68 -25.48 4.07
N HIS A 14 3.86 -25.68 4.65
CA HIS A 14 5.11 -25.15 4.09
C HIS A 14 5.67 -26.10 3.01
N LEU A 15 6.02 -25.54 1.84
CA LEU A 15 6.61 -26.29 0.72
C LEU A 15 8.04 -26.78 1.01
N LYS A 16 8.73 -26.17 1.98
CA LYS A 16 10.10 -26.51 2.37
C LYS A 16 10.22 -26.51 3.89
N LEU A 17 11.15 -27.33 4.38
CA LEU A 17 11.50 -27.37 5.80
C LEU A 17 12.07 -26.00 6.23
N PRO A 18 11.58 -25.43 7.34
CA PRO A 18 12.10 -24.18 7.85
C PRO A 18 13.52 -24.39 8.40
N LEU A 19 14.42 -23.43 8.10
CA LEU A 19 15.80 -23.44 8.61
C LEU A 19 15.88 -23.08 10.09
N PHE A 20 14.87 -22.39 10.62
CA PHE A 20 14.79 -21.92 12.00
C PHE A 20 13.51 -22.43 12.66
N SER A 21 13.49 -22.41 13.99
CA SER A 21 12.27 -22.68 14.76
C SER A 21 11.19 -21.66 14.47
N MET A 22 9.99 -22.16 14.19
CA MET A 22 8.83 -21.32 13.91
C MET A 22 8.15 -20.92 15.22
N ILE A 23 7.80 -19.65 15.34
CA ILE A 23 6.95 -19.17 16.44
C ILE A 23 5.58 -19.84 16.27
N PRO A 24 5.02 -20.46 17.34
CA PRO A 24 3.70 -21.04 17.25
C PRO A 24 2.65 -20.00 16.81
N ILE A 25 1.74 -20.37 15.90
CA ILE A 25 0.71 -19.45 15.37
C ILE A 25 -0.15 -18.89 16.51
N THR A 26 -0.38 -19.68 17.57
CA THR A 26 -1.13 -19.26 18.76
C THR A 26 -0.46 -18.13 19.55
N HIS A 27 0.83 -17.90 19.33
CA HIS A 27 1.62 -16.83 19.97
C HIS A 27 2.02 -15.75 18.96
N TRP A 28 1.50 -15.82 17.72
CA TRP A 28 1.79 -14.85 16.70
C TRP A 28 1.01 -13.56 16.99
N VAL A 29 1.73 -12.49 17.24
CA VAL A 29 1.16 -11.14 17.33
C VAL A 29 1.27 -10.49 15.97
N VAL A 30 0.13 -10.04 15.47
CA VAL A 30 0.02 -9.34 14.20
C VAL A 30 0.73 -7.99 14.31
N ASP A 31 1.59 -7.68 13.34
CA ASP A 31 2.16 -6.34 13.23
C ASP A 31 1.17 -5.39 12.53
N GLU A 32 0.44 -4.62 13.33
CA GLU A 32 -0.58 -3.68 12.86
C GLU A 32 0.00 -2.62 11.90
N LEU A 33 1.23 -2.17 12.15
CA LEU A 33 1.90 -1.19 11.29
C LEU A 33 2.16 -1.80 9.91
N HIS A 34 2.71 -3.00 9.85
CA HIS A 34 2.97 -3.67 8.57
C HIS A 34 1.68 -3.97 7.80
N ILE A 35 0.59 -4.33 8.49
CA ILE A 35 -0.71 -4.48 7.83
C ILE A 35 -1.19 -3.16 7.24
N LEU A 36 -1.16 -2.07 8.01
CA LEU A 36 -1.55 -0.74 7.54
C LEU A 36 -0.76 -0.34 6.29
N LEU A 37 0.56 -0.52 6.31
CA LEU A 37 1.43 -0.22 5.17
C LEU A 37 1.01 -1.03 3.93
N ARG A 38 0.66 -2.30 4.11
CA ARG A 38 0.25 -3.20 3.02
C ARG A 38 -1.13 -2.86 2.47
N ILE A 39 -2.07 -2.49 3.33
CA ILE A 39 -3.40 -2.02 2.94
C ILE A 39 -3.27 -0.73 2.13
N TYR A 40 -2.46 0.22 2.61
CA TYR A 40 -2.18 1.46 1.88
C TYR A 40 -1.68 1.18 0.46
N ASP A 41 -0.65 0.35 0.32
CA ASP A 41 -0.03 0.07 -0.99
C ASP A 41 -1.06 -0.51 -1.97
N ARG A 42 -1.97 -1.36 -1.47
CA ARG A 42 -3.06 -1.92 -2.28
C ARG A 42 -4.10 -0.88 -2.66
N LEU A 43 -4.62 -0.11 -1.69
CA LEU A 43 -5.65 0.90 -1.95
C LEU A 43 -5.14 2.00 -2.88
N TRP A 44 -3.95 2.53 -2.62
CA TRP A 44 -3.35 3.57 -3.45
C TRP A 44 -3.08 3.10 -4.88
N GLY A 45 -2.57 1.86 -5.04
CA GLY A 45 -2.39 1.26 -6.35
C GLY A 45 -3.69 1.10 -7.13
N LEU A 46 -4.75 0.65 -6.48
CA LEU A 46 -6.08 0.51 -7.08
C LEU A 46 -6.68 1.87 -7.49
N ALA A 47 -6.57 2.88 -6.62
CA ALA A 47 -7.09 4.21 -6.91
C ALA A 47 -6.38 4.84 -8.12
N LEU A 48 -5.06 4.71 -8.21
CA LEU A 48 -4.29 5.15 -9.38
C LEU A 48 -4.63 4.34 -10.64
N GLN A 49 -4.89 3.04 -10.51
CA GLN A 49 -5.30 2.21 -11.63
C GLN A 49 -6.68 2.62 -12.16
N GLU A 50 -7.64 2.90 -11.28
CA GLU A 50 -8.97 3.39 -11.66
C GLU A 50 -8.86 4.74 -12.38
N CYS A 51 -8.01 5.66 -11.88
CA CYS A 51 -7.72 6.92 -12.56
C CYS A 51 -7.21 6.71 -14.00
N LYS A 52 -6.34 5.71 -14.21
CA LYS A 52 -5.79 5.37 -15.54
C LYS A 52 -6.85 4.75 -16.44
N GLN A 53 -7.66 3.84 -15.91
CA GLN A 53 -8.73 3.17 -16.67
C GLN A 53 -9.82 4.13 -17.12
N ASN A 54 -10.14 5.14 -16.30
CA ASN A 54 -11.10 6.18 -16.63
C ASN A 54 -10.57 7.20 -17.64
N GLY A 55 -9.31 7.07 -18.12
CA GLY A 55 -8.69 8.00 -19.06
C GLY A 55 -8.32 9.37 -18.46
N ASN A 56 -8.46 9.53 -17.15
CA ASN A 56 -8.28 10.81 -16.45
C ASN A 56 -6.84 11.02 -15.96
N PHE A 57 -5.92 10.07 -16.16
CA PHE A 57 -4.54 10.16 -15.68
C PHE A 57 -3.64 11.08 -16.52
N ASN A 58 -4.05 12.34 -16.62
CA ASN A 58 -3.40 13.38 -17.42
C ASN A 58 -2.45 14.23 -16.57
N ASN A 59 -1.76 15.18 -17.19
CA ASN A 59 -0.89 16.13 -16.47
C ASN A 59 -1.69 16.93 -15.42
N GLU A 60 -2.91 17.35 -15.74
CA GLU A 60 -3.79 18.11 -14.84
C GLU A 60 -4.16 17.29 -13.60
N MET A 61 -4.62 16.05 -13.77
CA MET A 61 -4.95 15.16 -12.66
C MET A 61 -3.74 14.92 -11.76
N ARG A 62 -2.56 14.66 -12.34
CA ARG A 62 -1.33 14.51 -11.55
C ARG A 62 -0.98 15.77 -10.77
N ALA A 63 -1.15 16.95 -11.37
CA ALA A 63 -0.96 18.22 -10.67
C ALA A 63 -1.96 18.42 -9.52
N ASN A 64 -3.24 18.08 -9.73
CA ASN A 64 -4.27 18.15 -8.70
C ASN A 64 -3.99 17.21 -7.53
N ILE A 65 -3.55 15.97 -7.81
CA ILE A 65 -3.12 15.03 -6.76
C ILE A 65 -1.92 15.57 -5.99
N CYS A 66 -0.89 16.08 -6.67
CA CYS A 66 0.27 16.66 -6.00
C CYS A 66 -0.12 17.87 -5.15
N LYS A 67 -1.05 18.70 -5.63
CA LYS A 67 -1.56 19.85 -4.86
C LYS A 67 -2.29 19.40 -3.59
N GLU A 68 -3.22 18.45 -3.71
CA GLU A 68 -3.94 17.90 -2.56
C GLU A 68 -2.97 17.28 -1.54
N MET A 69 -1.92 16.57 -2.01
CA MET A 69 -0.87 16.04 -1.14
C MET A 69 -0.13 17.15 -0.40
N LEU A 70 0.21 18.24 -1.09
CA LEU A 70 0.86 19.40 -0.47
C LEU A 70 -0.05 20.09 0.55
N ASP A 71 -1.35 20.17 0.27
CA ASP A 71 -2.35 20.78 1.17
C ASP A 71 -2.46 20.01 2.49
N ILE A 72 -2.25 18.69 2.49
CA ILE A 72 -2.14 17.86 3.71
C ILE A 72 -0.69 17.75 4.26
N GLY A 73 0.24 18.55 3.72
CA GLY A 73 1.61 18.67 4.22
C GLY A 73 2.60 17.60 3.71
N ILE A 74 2.24 16.85 2.67
CA ILE A 74 3.04 15.74 2.14
C ILE A 74 3.72 16.15 0.83
N LYS A 75 5.04 15.99 0.77
CA LYS A 75 5.81 16.21 -0.47
C LYS A 75 5.68 15.00 -1.39
N PHE A 76 4.93 15.15 -2.48
CA PHE A 76 4.63 14.07 -3.41
C PHE A 76 4.81 14.52 -4.86
N HIS A 77 5.46 13.69 -5.68
CA HIS A 77 5.72 14.00 -7.08
C HIS A 77 5.56 12.77 -7.97
N PHE A 78 5.13 13.00 -9.21
CA PHE A 78 5.13 12.00 -10.28
C PHE A 78 6.29 12.25 -11.24
N TRP A 79 6.89 11.19 -11.75
CA TRP A 79 7.87 11.26 -12.84
C TRP A 79 7.65 10.12 -13.82
N GLN A 80 8.09 10.32 -15.06
CA GLN A 80 8.04 9.28 -16.08
C GLN A 80 9.41 8.62 -16.20
N GLU A 81 9.44 7.30 -16.20
CA GLU A 81 10.64 6.53 -16.46
C GLU A 81 11.04 6.68 -17.93
N SER A 82 12.32 6.95 -18.19
CA SER A 82 12.84 7.22 -19.54
C SER A 82 12.75 6.00 -20.47
N THR A 83 12.87 4.79 -19.92
CA THR A 83 12.93 3.54 -20.68
C THR A 83 11.55 2.95 -20.98
N SER A 84 10.70 2.84 -19.96
CA SER A 84 9.39 2.17 -20.07
C SER A 84 8.25 3.13 -20.39
N LYS A 85 8.49 4.45 -20.33
CA LYS A 85 7.45 5.50 -20.32
C LYS A 85 6.40 5.32 -19.22
N ALA A 86 6.65 4.45 -18.23
CA ALA A 86 5.77 4.24 -17.10
C ALA A 86 5.83 5.44 -16.16
N TRP A 87 4.68 5.77 -15.56
CA TRP A 87 4.60 6.81 -14.53
C TRP A 87 4.86 6.21 -13.15
N ASN A 88 5.89 6.73 -12.50
CA ASN A 88 6.26 6.44 -11.12
C ASN A 88 5.92 7.62 -10.21
N HIS A 89 6.00 7.39 -8.91
CA HIS A 89 5.64 8.37 -7.89
C HIS A 89 6.46 8.19 -6.61
N THR A 90 6.49 9.24 -5.80
CA THR A 90 7.25 9.27 -4.54
C THR A 90 6.82 8.13 -3.62
N THR A 91 7.79 7.37 -3.12
CA THR A 91 7.55 6.39 -2.05
C THR A 91 7.39 7.10 -0.71
N LEU A 92 6.38 6.71 0.05
CA LEU A 92 6.01 7.38 1.29
C LEU A 92 6.34 6.54 2.53
N ASN A 93 6.65 7.21 3.63
CA ASN A 93 6.85 6.57 4.94
C ASN A 93 5.49 6.20 5.58
N GLY A 94 5.51 5.46 6.70
CA GLY A 94 4.27 5.01 7.33
C GLY A 94 3.36 6.13 7.84
N ASN A 95 3.93 7.22 8.34
CA ASN A 95 3.15 8.35 8.87
C ASN A 95 2.45 9.10 7.74
N ASP A 96 3.14 9.34 6.62
CA ASP A 96 2.59 10.01 5.44
C ASP A 96 1.46 9.16 4.83
N ARG A 97 1.66 7.84 4.73
CA ARG A 97 0.63 6.90 4.28
C ARG A 97 -0.62 6.96 5.15
N LEU A 98 -0.44 6.98 6.48
CA LEU A 98 -1.55 7.10 7.42
C LEU A 98 -2.26 8.45 7.30
N CYS A 99 -1.50 9.53 7.07
CA CYS A 99 -2.05 10.86 6.84
C CYS A 99 -2.94 10.88 5.59
N ILE A 100 -2.49 10.26 4.49
CA ILE A 100 -3.27 10.15 3.24
C ILE A 100 -4.58 9.41 3.48
N LEU A 101 -4.54 8.23 4.11
CA LEU A 101 -5.76 7.46 4.37
C LEU A 101 -6.79 8.24 5.19
N LYS A 102 -6.33 9.12 6.09
CA LYS A 102 -7.20 9.92 6.94
C LYS A 102 -7.68 11.20 6.26
N GLN A 103 -6.81 11.93 5.57
CA GLN A 103 -7.05 13.33 5.22
C GLN A 103 -7.20 13.58 3.73
N PHE A 104 -6.60 12.75 2.87
CA PHE A 104 -6.59 13.01 1.43
C PHE A 104 -8.00 13.02 0.82
N ASN A 105 -8.34 14.04 0.04
CA ASN A 105 -9.62 14.11 -0.63
C ASN A 105 -9.68 13.18 -1.86
N LEU A 106 -10.30 12.00 -1.70
CA LEU A 106 -10.44 11.00 -2.77
C LEU A 106 -11.23 11.49 -4.00
N ILE A 107 -12.07 12.52 -3.85
CA ILE A 107 -12.84 13.11 -4.97
C ILE A 107 -11.90 13.72 -6.02
N VAL A 108 -10.68 14.11 -5.62
CA VAL A 108 -9.68 14.63 -6.54
C VAL A 108 -9.31 13.58 -7.59
N MET A 109 -9.31 12.29 -7.24
CA MET A 109 -8.83 11.24 -8.12
C MET A 109 -9.93 10.29 -8.65
N LEU A 110 -10.98 10.06 -7.86
CA LEU A 110 -12.03 9.08 -8.17
C LEU A 110 -13.36 9.75 -8.53
N PRO A 111 -14.25 9.06 -9.28
CA PRO A 111 -15.62 9.51 -9.45
C PRO A 111 -16.29 9.76 -8.10
N TYR A 112 -17.10 10.83 -8.01
CA TYR A 112 -17.70 11.30 -6.76
C TYR A 112 -18.38 10.19 -5.94
N ILE A 113 -19.18 9.33 -6.58
CA ILE A 113 -19.90 8.24 -5.91
C ILE A 113 -18.91 7.22 -5.32
N CYS A 114 -17.88 6.83 -6.08
CA CYS A 114 -16.83 5.89 -5.64
C CYS A 114 -16.07 6.46 -4.44
N ALA A 115 -15.64 7.73 -4.53
CA ALA A 115 -14.92 8.40 -3.45
C ALA A 115 -15.70 8.43 -2.13
N ILE A 116 -17.00 8.71 -2.17
CA ILE A 116 -17.86 8.74 -0.98
C ILE A 116 -18.07 7.35 -0.40
N GLN A 117 -18.25 6.33 -1.25
CA GLN A 117 -18.41 4.96 -0.79
C GLN A 117 -17.14 4.45 -0.09
N LEU A 118 -15.97 4.72 -0.66
CA LEU A 118 -14.68 4.34 -0.06
C LEU A 118 -14.42 5.03 1.28
N ARG A 119 -14.88 6.27 1.46
CA ARG A 119 -14.76 6.99 2.75
C ARG A 119 -15.67 6.45 3.85
N LYS A 120 -16.68 5.64 3.51
CA LYS A 120 -17.62 5.04 4.46
C LYS A 120 -17.23 3.62 4.90
N LEU A 121 -16.27 3.01 4.21
CA LEU A 121 -15.68 1.72 4.58
C LEU A 121 -14.73 1.90 5.78
#